data_AF-A0A8T6WYD9-F1
#
_entry.id   AF-A0A8T6WYD9-F1
#
_cell.length_a   1.000
_cell.length_b   1.000
_cell.length_c   1.000
_cell.angle_alpha   90.00
_cell.angle_beta   90.00
_cell.angle_gamma   90.00
#
_symmetry.space_group_name_H-M   'P 1'
#
loop_
_entity.id
_entity.type
_entity.pdbx_description
1 polymer ?
#
loop_
_entity_poly.entity_id
_entity_poly.type
_entity_poly.pdbx_seq_one_letter_code
_entity_poly.pdbx_strand_id
1 'polypeptide(L)' 'MSIRIEAVASVDERGQMVIPKAIRERMGLKPGDKLAISVMESGGKPCCITLVRTEELAERVRDILGPAVKDIL' A
#
# COMPACT_ATOMS: atom_id res chain seq x y z
N MET A 1 -0.10 -12.88 -12.59
CA MET A 1 -0.32 -12.27 -11.25
C MET A 1 -1.66 -12.77 -10.74
N SER A 2 -1.69 -13.54 -9.66
CA SER A 2 -2.93 -14.08 -9.08
C SER A 2 -3.28 -13.32 -7.82
N ILE A 3 -4.54 -12.90 -7.69
CA ILE A 3 -5.08 -12.28 -6.48
C ILE A 3 -5.79 -13.38 -5.70
N ARG A 4 -5.44 -13.56 -4.42
CA ARG A 4 -6.12 -14.47 -3.50
C ARG A 4 -6.67 -13.67 -2.33
N ILE A 5 -7.92 -13.93 -1.97
CA ILE A 5 -8.53 -13.38 -0.76
C ILE A 5 -7.98 -14.19 0.43
N GLU A 6 -7.13 -13.57 1.23
CA GLU A 6 -6.49 -14.21 2.39
C GLU A 6 -7.23 -13.94 3.71
N ALA A 7 -8.01 -12.86 3.76
CA ALA A 7 -8.86 -12.53 4.89
C ALA A 7 -9.94 -11.51 4.49
N VAL A 8 -10.99 -11.43 5.32
CA VAL A 8 -12.03 -10.40 5.25
C VAL A 8 -11.98 -9.64 6.58
N ALA A 9 -12.02 -8.31 6.52
CA ALA A 9 -12.09 -7.44 7.69
C ALA A 9 -13.22 -6.43 7.51
N SER A 10 -13.92 -6.14 8.60
CA SER A 10 -14.94 -5.09 8.61
C SER A 10 -14.30 -3.72 8.80
N VAL A 11 -14.93 -2.71 8.22
CA VAL A 11 -14.65 -1.30 8.50
C VAL A 11 -15.59 -0.87 9.62
N ASP A 12 -15.06 -0.25 10.67
CA ASP A 12 -15.86 0.24 11.78
C ASP A 12 -16.52 1.60 11.48
N GLU A 13 -17.29 2.12 12.44
CA GLU A 13 -18.01 3.41 12.31
C GLU A 13 -17.08 4.61 12.08
N ARG A 14 -15.79 4.48 12.40
CA ARG A 14 -14.77 5.52 12.22
C ARG A 14 -14.01 5.35 10.91
N GLY A 15 -14.40 4.38 10.07
CA GLY A 15 -13.69 4.07 8.84
C GLY A 15 -12.39 3.28 9.06
N GLN A 16 -12.16 2.72 10.25
CA GLN A 16 -10.95 1.96 10.54
C GLN A 16 -11.10 0.51 10.14
N MET A 17 -10.02 -0.08 9.62
CA MET A 17 -9.91 -1.52 9.43
C MET A 17 -8.76 -2.06 10.26
N VAL A 18 -8.97 -3.21 10.88
CA VAL A 18 -7.91 -3.95 11.57
C VAL A 18 -7.33 -4.97 10.61
N ILE A 19 -6.05 -4.82 10.25
CA ILE A 19 -5.35 -5.82 9.45
C ILE A 19 -5.27 -7.12 10.26
N PRO A 20 -5.83 -8.24 9.76
CA PRO A 20 -5.87 -9.50 10.49
C PRO A 20 -4.46 -9.97 10.90
N LYS A 21 -4.35 -10.59 12.08
CA LYS A 21 -3.07 -11.01 12.68
C LYS A 21 -2.21 -11.84 11.70
N ALA A 22 -2.82 -12.83 11.04
CA ALA A 22 -2.11 -13.69 10.09
C ALA A 22 -1.48 -12.92 8.91
N ILE A 23 -2.14 -11.85 8.44
CA ILE A 23 -1.62 -10.99 7.37
C ILE A 23 -0.49 -10.12 7.90
N ARG A 24 -0.65 -9.52 9.09
CA ARG A 24 0.41 -8.72 9.73
C ARG A 24 1.68 -9.54 9.95
N GLU A 25 1.54 -10.76 10.45
CA GLU A 25 2.68 -11.66 10.67
C GLU A 25 3.35 -12.05 9.36
N ARG A 26 2.57 -12.46 8.34
CA ARG A 26 3.10 -12.83 7.02
C ARG A 26 3.84 -11.69 6.33
N MET A 27 3.29 -10.48 6.42
CA MET A 27 3.89 -9.28 5.82
C MET A 27 4.97 -8.63 6.70
N GLY A 28 5.16 -9.11 7.93
CA GLY A 28 6.09 -8.49 8.89
C GLY A 28 5.72 -7.06 9.29
N LEU A 29 4.43 -6.73 9.35
CA LEU A 29 3.96 -5.39 9.73
C LEU A 29 4.14 -5.16 11.23
N LYS A 30 4.80 -4.05 11.58
CA LYS A 30 5.07 -3.63 12.97
C LYS A 30 4.26 -2.39 13.34
N PRO A 31 4.01 -2.15 14.64
CA PRO A 31 3.44 -0.89 15.09
C PRO A 31 4.28 0.29 14.60
N GLY A 32 3.63 1.28 14.00
CA GLY A 32 4.30 2.46 13.43
C GLY A 32 4.66 2.35 11.94
N ASP A 33 4.60 1.16 11.34
CA ASP A 33 4.74 1.00 9.89
C ASP A 33 3.66 1.83 9.17
N LYS A 34 4.06 2.49 8.08
CA LYS A 34 3.17 3.34 7.28
C LYS A 34 2.85 2.65 5.96
N LEU A 35 1.56 2.63 5.62
CA LEU A 35 1.07 2.15 4.33
C LEU A 35 0.50 3.34 3.55
N ALA A 36 0.94 3.51 2.31
CA ALA A 36 0.27 4.37 1.36
C ALA A 36 -1.07 3.74 0.97
N ILE A 37 -2.10 4.57 0.92
CA ILE A 37 -3.47 4.19 0.52
C ILE A 37 -3.74 4.83 -0.83
N SER A 38 -3.96 4.02 -1.85
CA SER A 38 -4.29 4.48 -3.19
C SER A 38 -5.67 3.96 -3.60
N VAL A 39 -6.47 4.81 -4.23
CA VAL A 39 -7.74 4.41 -4.83
C VAL A 39 -7.48 4.09 -6.29
N MET A 40 -7.82 2.87 -6.69
CA MET A 40 -7.81 2.48 -8.10
C MET A 40 -9.19 2.73 -8.70
N GLU A 41 -9.19 3.13 -9.96
CA GLU A 41 -10.40 3.36 -10.73
C GLU A 41 -10.54 2.32 -11.84
N SER A 42 -11.78 1.92 -12.10
CA SER A 42 -12.17 1.11 -13.26
C SER A 42 -13.41 1.73 -13.89
N GLY A 43 -13.33 2.04 -15.19
CA GLY A 43 -14.42 2.72 -15.89
C GLY A 43 -14.79 4.09 -15.31
N GLY A 44 -13.79 4.84 -14.81
CA GLY A 44 -13.99 6.16 -14.21
C GLY A 44 -14.68 6.15 -12.85
N LYS A 45 -14.73 4.99 -12.18
CA LYS A 45 -15.28 4.85 -10.83
C LYS A 45 -14.28 4.16 -9.90
N PRO A 46 -14.20 4.55 -8.62
CA PRO A 46 -13.43 3.83 -7.62
C PRO A 46 -13.85 2.35 -7.56
N CYS A 47 -12.90 1.43 -7.81
CA CYS A 47 -13.14 0.00 -7.70
C CYS A 47 -12.70 -0.54 -6.35
N CYS A 48 -11.56 -0.03 -5.87
CA CYS A 48 -10.74 -0.76 -4.92
C CYS A 48 -9.62 0.10 -4.36
N ILE A 49 -9.20 -0.24 -3.15
CA ILE A 49 -8.08 0.42 -2.46
C ILE A 49 -6.88 -0.53 -2.49
N THR A 50 -5.70 0.00 -2.75
CA THR A 50 -4.44 -0.71 -2.56
C THR A 50 -3.66 -0.12 -1.39
N LEU A 51 -2.99 -1.00 -0.66
CA LEU A 51 -2.13 -0.66 0.47
C LEU A 51 -0.71 -1.08 0.13
N VAL A 52 0.23 -0.14 0.19
CA VAL A 52 1.64 -0.38 -0.16
C VAL A 52 2.54 0.20 0.93
N ARG A 53 3.60 -0.51 1.31
CA ARG A 53 4.61 -0.01 2.25
C ARG A 53 5.24 1.29 1.73
N THR A 54 5.27 2.33 2.55
CA THR A 54 5.78 3.64 2.13
C THR A 54 7.29 3.60 1.81
N GLU A 55 8.02 2.73 2.48
CA GLU A 55 9.44 2.46 2.25
C GLU A 55 9.70 1.93 0.84
N GLU A 56 8.87 1.01 0.35
CA GLU A 56 8.98 0.48 -1.02
C GLU A 56 8.70 1.56 -2.07
N LEU A 57 7.77 2.48 -1.79
CA LEU A 57 7.51 3.64 -2.65
C LEU A 57 8.70 4.61 -2.69
N ALA A 58 9.34 4.89 -1.55
CA ALA A 58 10.49 5.78 -1.48
C ALA A 58 11.68 5.24 -2.28
N GLU A 59 11.94 3.93 -2.20
CA GLU A 59 12.97 3.27 -3.02
C GLU A 59 12.67 3.38 -4.51
N ARG A 60 11.44 3.08 -4.92
CA ARG A 60 11.00 3.19 -6.33
C ARG A 60 11.13 4.61 -6.88
N VAL A 61 10.69 5.61 -6.12
CA VAL A 61 10.82 7.02 -6.51
C VAL A 61 12.29 7.41 -6.65
N ARG A 62 13.14 6.94 -5.73
CA ARG A 62 14.59 7.17 -5.81
C ARG A 62 15.21 6.51 -7.04
N ASP A 63 14.79 5.30 -7.41
CA ASP A 63 15.28 4.61 -8.61
C ASP A 63 14.86 5.34 -9.90
N ILE A 64 13.63 5.88 -9.94
CA ILE A 64 13.09 6.57 -11.11
C ILE A 64 13.66 8.00 -11.24
N LEU A 65 13.63 8.78 -10.16
CA LEU A 65 14.03 10.20 -10.19
C LEU A 65 15.52 10.40 -9.90
N GLY A 66 16.18 9.45 -9.25
CA GLY A 66 17.60 9.54 -8.89
C GLY A 66 18.52 9.84 -10.08
N PRO A 67 18.37 9.17 -11.24
CA PRO A 67 19.12 9.51 -12.46
C PRO A 67 18.83 10.93 -12.96
N ALA A 68 17.56 11.32 -13.05
CA ALA A 68 17.16 12.64 -13.55
C ALA A 68 17.64 13.80 -12.66
N VAL A 69 17.73 13.60 -11.34
CA VAL A 69 18.24 14.61 -10.39
C VAL A 69 19.77 14.72 -10.45
N LYS A 70 20.49 13.63 -10.78
CA LYS A 70 21.95 13.66 -10.94
C LYS A 70 22.38 14.50 -12.15
N ASP A 71 21.57 14.53 -13.20
CA ASP A 71 21.88 15.32 -14.40
C ASP A 71 21.59 16.83 -14.24
N ILE A 72 21.00 17.24 -13.11
CA ILE A 72 20.67 18.63 -12.78
C ILE A 72 21.70 19.26 -11.82
N LEU A 73 22.62 18.47 -11.24
CA LEU A 73 23.63 18.89 -10.27
C LEU A 73 25.06 18.90 -10.84
#